data_AF-A0A927CVT9-F1
#
_entry.id   AF-A0A927CVT9-F1
#
_cell.length_a   1.000
_cell.length_b   1.000
_cell.length_c   1.000
_cell.angle_alpha   90.00
_cell.angle_beta   90.00
_cell.angle_gamma   90.00
#
_symmetry.space_group_name_H-M   'P 1'
#
loop_
_entity.id
_entity.type
_entity.pdbx_description
1 polymer ?
#
loop_
_entity_poly.entity_id
_entity_poly.type
_entity_poly.pdbx_seq_one_letter_code
_entity_poly.pdbx_strand_id
1 'polypeptide(L)' 'MRFIAFLILFIPGLLAALGIKYMRDMLFGVLQFPFSSLTLQFIGGLLLTVGGIGFIAGFILHRDRKRNKVQKRFMR' A
#
# COMPACT_ATOMS: atom_id res chain seq x y z
N MET A 1 6.05 22.95 0.63
CA MET A 1 6.37 21.93 -0.41
C MET A 1 6.65 20.50 0.11
N ARG A 2 6.99 20.25 1.40
CA ARG A 2 7.20 18.88 1.94
C ARG A 2 5.92 18.22 2.46
N PHE A 3 4.99 19.03 2.97
CA PHE A 3 3.72 18.58 3.57
C PHE A 3 2.78 17.89 2.57
N ILE A 4 2.72 18.40 1.32
CA ILE A 4 1.88 17.84 0.25
C ILE A 4 2.36 16.42 -0.13
N ALA A 5 3.68 16.21 -0.22
CA ALA A 5 4.23 14.89 -0.47
C ALA A 5 3.91 13.90 0.66
N PHE A 6 3.83 14.38 1.90
CA PHE A 6 3.42 13.57 3.05
C PHE A 6 1.94 13.19 2.95
N LEU A 7 1.06 14.13 2.61
CA LEU A 7 -0.37 13.87 2.40
C LEU A 7 -0.61 12.85 1.28
N ILE A 8 0.15 12.95 0.18
CA ILE A 8 0.07 12.01 -0.96
C ILE A 8 0.53 10.60 -0.56
N LEU A 9 1.53 10.48 0.33
CA LEU A 9 1.99 9.19 0.86
C LEU A 9 1.07 8.63 1.94
N PHE A 10 0.32 9.49 2.63
CA PHE A 10 -0.50 9.11 3.77
C PHE A 10 -1.71 8.27 3.35
N ILE A 11 -2.37 8.63 2.25
CA ILE A 11 -3.52 7.89 1.70
C ILE A 11 -3.17 6.42 1.39
N PRO A 12 -2.15 6.10 0.57
CA PRO A 12 -1.78 4.72 0.27
C PRO A 12 -1.23 3.99 1.51
N GLY A 13 -0.61 4.70 2.45
CA GLY A 13 -0.17 4.13 3.73
C GLY A 13 -1.35 3.67 4.60
N LEU A 14 -2.41 4.49 4.68
CA LEU A 14 -3.67 4.14 5.34
C LEU A 14 -4.34 2.94 4.68
N LEU A 15 -4.40 2.92 3.35
CA LEU A 15 -4.95 1.77 2.61
C LEU A 15 -4.18 0.49 2.90
N ALA A 16 -2.85 0.55 2.96
CA ALA A 16 -2.03 -0.60 3.33
C ALA A 16 -2.30 -1.07 4.77
N ALA A 17 -2.41 -0.15 5.73
CA ALA A 17 -2.73 -0.49 7.12
C ALA A 17 -4.13 -1.13 7.26
N LEU A 18 -5.12 -0.63 6.50
CA LEU A 18 -6.45 -1.21 6.44
C LEU A 18 -6.44 -2.61 5.81
N GLY A 19 -5.63 -2.81 4.76
CA GLY A 19 -5.45 -4.13 4.15
C GLY A 19 -4.90 -5.17 5.12
N ILE A 20 -3.86 -4.80 5.89
CA ILE A 20 -3.28 -5.66 6.94
C ILE A 20 -4.34 -5.98 8.01
N LYS A 21 -5.15 -5.01 8.42
CA LYS A 21 -6.24 -5.23 9.37
C LYS A 21 -7.22 -6.30 8.88
N TYR A 22 -7.65 -6.24 7.62
CA TYR A 22 -8.55 -7.23 7.05
C TYR A 22 -7.93 -8.63 6.94
N MET A 23 -6.65 -8.72 6.60
CA MET A 23 -5.91 -10.00 6.57
C MET A 23 -5.81 -10.60 7.98
N ARG A 24 -5.52 -9.77 8.99
CA ARG A 24 -5.50 -10.19 10.39
C ARG A 24 -6.87 -10.69 10.84
N ASP A 25 -7.93 -9.93 10.57
CA ASP A 25 -9.29 -10.28 10.98
C ASP A 25 -9.75 -11.62 10.36
N MET A 26 -9.27 -11.95 9.15
CA MET A 26 -9.48 -13.26 8.54
C MET A 26 -8.81 -14.41 9.30
N LEU A 27 -7.61 -14.22 9.87
CA LEU A 27 -6.94 -15.25 10.69
C LEU A 27 -7.74 -15.60 11.95
N PHE A 28 -8.52 -14.65 12.45
CA PHE A 28 -9.42 -14.85 13.59
C PHE A 28 -10.84 -15.27 13.18
N GLY A 29 -11.10 -15.51 11.89
CA GLY A 29 -12.43 -15.88 11.38
C GLY A 29 -13.46 -14.75 11.44
N VAL A 30 -13.02 -13.50 11.60
CA VAL A 30 -13.90 -12.34 11.71
C VAL A 30 -14.19 -11.79 10.31
N LEU A 31 -15.39 -12.06 9.82
CA LEU A 31 -15.89 -11.50 8.57
C LEU A 31 -16.32 -10.04 8.80
N GLN A 32 -15.66 -9.13 8.09
CA GLN A 32 -15.99 -7.70 8.12
C GLN A 32 -16.93 -7.36 6.96
N PHE A 33 -18.01 -6.62 7.24
CA PHE A 33 -18.83 -6.02 6.19
C PHE A 33 -17.97 -5.04 5.36
N PRO A 34 -18.01 -5.04 4.01
CA PRO A 34 -19.01 -5.65 3.12
C PRO A 34 -18.59 -6.97 2.44
N PHE A 35 -17.61 -7.70 2.99
CA PHE A 35 -17.12 -8.93 2.35
C PHE A 35 -18.06 -10.12 2.58
N SER A 36 -18.35 -10.88 1.51
CA SER A 36 -19.21 -12.07 1.57
C SER A 36 -18.47 -13.36 1.97
N SER A 37 -17.13 -13.36 1.97
CA SER A 37 -16.33 -14.51 2.38
C SER A 37 -14.97 -14.09 2.95
N LEU A 38 -14.42 -14.92 3.84
CA LEU A 38 -13.09 -14.73 4.44
C LEU A 38 -11.99 -14.68 3.37
N THR A 39 -12.10 -15.52 2.33
CA THR A 39 -11.17 -15.54 1.20
C THR A 39 -11.20 -14.22 0.42
N LEU A 40 -12.39 -13.66 0.17
CA LEU A 40 -12.53 -12.39 -0.53
C LEU A 40 -11.99 -11.23 0.31
N GLN A 41 -12.23 -11.25 1.62
CA GLN A 41 -11.65 -10.30 2.56
C GLN A 41 -10.12 -10.37 2.58
N PHE A 42 -9.54 -11.57 2.56
CA PHE A 42 -8.09 -11.74 2.50
C PHE A 42 -7.51 -11.23 1.18
N ILE A 43 -8.10 -11.58 0.03
CA ILE A 43 -7.65 -11.12 -1.29
C ILE A 43 -7.76 -9.59 -1.38
N GLY A 44 -8.88 -9.02 -0.93
CA GLY A 44 -9.08 -7.57 -0.87
C GLY A 44 -8.05 -6.89 0.03
N GLY A 45 -7.80 -7.44 1.22
CA GLY A 45 -6.78 -6.94 2.15
C GLY A 45 -5.37 -7.02 1.56
N LEU A 46 -5.04 -8.12 0.86
CA LEU A 46 -3.76 -8.33 0.20
C LEU A 46 -3.55 -7.34 -0.95
N LEU A 47 -4.57 -7.11 -1.79
CA LEU A 47 -4.52 -6.11 -2.86
C LEU A 47 -4.34 -4.70 -2.32
N LEU A 48 -5.06 -4.33 -1.25
CA LEU A 48 -4.89 -3.03 -0.58
C LEU A 48 -3.48 -2.87 0.00
N THR A 49 -2.93 -3.92 0.59
CA THR A 49 -1.58 -3.92 1.18
C THR A 49 -0.50 -3.80 0.11
N VAL A 50 -0.51 -4.68 -0.89
CA VAL A 50 0.45 -4.68 -2.00
C VAL A 50 0.32 -3.41 -2.84
N GLY A 51 -0.92 -2.97 -3.11
CA GLY A 51 -1.18 -1.73 -3.84
C GLY A 51 -0.68 -0.50 -3.08
N GLY A 52 -0.96 -0.40 -1.78
CA GLY A 52 -0.50 0.72 -0.94
C GLY A 52 1.03 0.77 -0.83
N ILE A 53 1.68 -0.36 -0.52
CA ILE A 53 3.14 -0.44 -0.44
C ILE A 53 3.78 -0.20 -1.81
N GLY A 54 3.25 -0.82 -2.87
CA GLY A 54 3.74 -0.68 -4.24
C GLY A 54 3.63 0.75 -4.75
N PHE A 55 2.54 1.45 -4.42
CA PHE A 55 2.37 2.86 -4.75
C PHE A 55 3.39 3.74 -4.01
N ILE A 56 3.59 3.51 -2.71
CA ILE A 56 4.59 4.23 -1.91
C ILE A 56 6.00 4.00 -2.49
N ALA A 57 6.37 2.76 -2.73
CA ALA A 57 7.66 2.39 -3.30
C ALA A 57 7.86 3.00 -4.70
N GLY A 58 6.84 2.93 -5.55
CA GLY A 58 6.86 3.53 -6.89
C GLY A 58 6.99 5.05 -6.86
N PHE A 59 6.28 5.72 -5.95
CA PHE A 59 6.39 7.17 -5.78
C PHE A 59 7.80 7.59 -5.31
N ILE A 60 8.36 6.87 -4.33
CA ILE A 60 9.73 7.10 -3.85
C ILE A 60 10.73 6.90 -5.00
N LEU A 61 10.58 5.80 -5.75
CA LEU A 61 11.46 5.49 -6.89
C LEU A 61 11.40 6.58 -7.98
N HIS A 62 10.20 7.01 -8.36
CA HIS A 62 10.02 8.08 -9.35
C HIS A 62 10.60 9.42 -8.87
N ARG A 63 10.41 9.74 -7.59
CA ARG A 63 10.94 10.96 -6.97
C ARG A 63 12.47 10.95 -6.91
N ASP A 64 13.07 9.84 -6.51
CA ASP A 64 14.53 9.71 -6.38
C ASP A 64 15.23 9.60 -7.73
N ARG A 65 14.54 9.07 -8.76
CA ARG A 65 14.99 9.10 -10.16
C ARG A 65 15.22 10.52 -10.65
N LYS A 66 14.31 11.45 -10.38
CA LYS A 66 14.48 12.88 -10.74
C LYS A 66 15.67 13.56 -10.05
N ARG A 67 16.22 12.98 -8.98
CA ARG A 67 17.35 13.54 -8.23
C ARG A 67 18.68 12.80 -8.47
N ASN A 68 18.73 11.87 -9.43
CA ASN A 68 19.89 11.02 -9.74
C ASN A 68 20.46 10.27 -8.51
N LYS A 69 19.63 9.96 -7.51
CA LYS A 69 20.05 9.27 -6.26
C LYS A 69 19.76 7.76 -6.26
N VAL A 70 19.28 7.22 -7.37
CA VAL A 70 18.99 5.78 -7.54
C VAL A 70 20.18 5.06 -8.15
N GLN A 71 20.36 3.77 -7.82
CA GLN A 71 21.40 2.93 -8.44
C GLN A 71 21.23 2.91 -9.98
N LYS A 72 22.35 2.74 -10.72
CA LYS A 72 22.38 2.70 -12.21
C LYS A 72 21.33 1.75 -12.82
N ARG A 73 20.95 0.67 -12.13
CA ARG A 73 19.92 -0.30 -12.55
C ARG A 73 18.50 0.30 -12.65
N PHE A 74 18.21 1.34 -11.86
CA PHE A 74 16.90 1.99 -11.79
C PHE A 74 16.85 3.35 -12.49
N MET A 75 17.91 3.74 -13.21
CA MET A 75 18.00 4.99 -13.97
C MET A 75 17.39 4.92 -15.38
N ARG A 76 17.02 3.73 -15.88
CA ARG A 76 16.28 3.57 -17.16
C ARG A 76 14.81 3.91 -17.00
#